data_AF-A0A1B7MQY5-F1
#
_entry.id   AF-A0A1B7MQY5-F1
#
_cell.length_a   1.000
_cell.length_b   1.000
_cell.length_c   1.000
_cell.angle_alpha   90.00
_cell.angle_beta   90.00
_cell.angle_gamma   90.00
#
_symmetry.space_group_name_H-M   'P 1'
#
loop_
_entity.id
_entity.type
_entity.pdbx_description
1 polymer ?
#
loop_
_entity_poly.entity_id
_entity_poly.type
_entity_poly.pdbx_seq_one_letter_code
_entity_poly.pdbx_strand_id
1 'polypeptide(L)'
;TSTIKGNIRWAAAELFEVPEDDEEDGAAVSLSTECDIYSFGSIVLQVLTCKVPYCNVKKDNVVLGQVIRGKKPEAPKESQIAPSHWDLIERCWLARTSRPSVREVVAFVACERQALVS
;
A
#
# COMPACT_ATOMS: atom_id res chain seq x y z
N THR A 1 -12.84 -2.75 19.60
CA THR A 1 -11.67 -3.61 19.29
C THR A 1 -10.73 -2.78 18.43
N SER A 2 -9.57 -2.37 18.97
CA SER A 2 -8.70 -1.37 18.31
C SER A 2 -8.12 -1.90 16.98
N THR A 3 -8.37 -1.14 15.91
CA THR A 3 -8.42 -1.55 14.50
C THR A 3 -7.05 -1.69 13.81
N ILE A 4 -5.95 -1.32 14.46
CA ILE A 4 -4.63 -1.19 13.80
C ILE A 4 -3.93 -2.55 13.58
N LYS A 5 -4.26 -3.59 14.34
CA LYS A 5 -3.51 -4.87 14.31
C LYS A 5 -3.82 -5.75 13.09
N GLY A 6 -4.95 -5.54 12.41
CA GLY A 6 -5.45 -6.45 11.38
C GLY A 6 -4.96 -6.17 9.95
N ASN A 7 -4.58 -4.93 9.64
CA ASN A 7 -4.35 -4.47 8.26
C ASN A 7 -2.93 -3.95 7.97
N ILE A 8 -1.96 -4.24 8.87
CA ILE A 8 -0.58 -3.71 8.80
C ILE A 8 0.09 -3.95 7.43
N ARG A 9 -0.22 -5.07 6.78
CA ARG A 9 0.39 -5.45 5.48
C ARG A 9 -0.04 -4.55 4.33
N TRP A 10 -1.15 -3.84 4.45
CA TRP A 10 -1.67 -2.92 3.44
C TRP A 10 -1.53 -1.45 3.85
N ALA A 11 -1.37 -1.20 5.15
CA ALA A 11 -1.34 0.14 5.72
C ALA A 11 -0.10 0.94 5.29
N ALA A 12 -0.31 2.23 5.04
CA ALA A 12 0.74 3.19 4.76
C ALA A 12 1.61 3.44 6.01
N ALA A 13 2.90 3.71 5.82
CA ALA A 13 3.86 3.81 6.93
C ALA A 13 3.55 4.96 7.89
N GLU A 14 3.04 6.08 7.35
CA GLU A 14 2.64 7.25 8.12
C GLU A 14 1.51 7.01 9.13
N LEU A 15 0.77 5.89 9.02
CA LEU A 15 -0.27 5.54 9.98
C LEU A 15 0.31 5.04 11.31
N PHE A 16 1.60 4.77 11.33
CA PHE A 16 2.34 4.25 12.48
C PHE A 16 3.39 5.23 13.02
N GLU A 17 3.49 6.42 12.43
CA GLU A 17 4.35 7.49 12.95
C GLU A 17 3.74 7.98 14.27
N VAL A 18 4.54 7.91 15.34
CA VAL A 18 4.19 8.47 16.64
C VAL A 18 4.76 9.89 16.66
N PRO A 19 3.96 10.93 16.92
CA PRO A 19 4.49 12.28 17.10
C PRO A 19 5.53 12.30 18.21
N GLU A 20 6.62 13.05 18.01
CA GLU A 20 7.72 13.14 18.99
C GLU A 20 7.34 13.96 20.23
N ASP A 21 6.25 14.73 20.19
CA ASP A 21 5.80 15.57 21.28
C ASP A 21 4.65 14.89 22.06
N ASP A 22 4.86 14.67 23.37
CA ASP A 22 3.91 14.15 24.35
C ASP A 22 2.75 15.14 24.64
N GLU A 23 2.16 15.78 23.61
CA GLU A 23 0.93 16.52 23.80
C GLU A 23 -0.26 15.56 23.81
N GLU A 24 -0.86 15.45 25.00
CA GLU A 24 -2.00 14.62 25.38
C GLU A 24 -3.32 14.99 24.68
N ASP A 25 -3.26 15.59 23.49
CA ASP A 25 -4.40 15.78 22.60
C ASP A 25 -4.23 14.83 21.41
N GLY A 26 -5.04 13.77 21.40
CA GLY A 26 -4.85 12.57 20.59
C GLY A 26 -4.44 12.88 19.15
N ALA A 27 -3.14 12.72 18.87
CA ALA A 27 -2.58 12.93 17.55
C ALA A 27 -3.38 12.12 16.53
N ALA A 28 -4.20 12.85 15.77
CA ALA A 28 -5.07 12.26 14.79
C ALA A 28 -4.17 11.59 13.76
N VAL A 29 -4.15 10.24 13.78
CA VAL A 29 -3.62 9.43 12.67
C VAL A 29 -4.13 10.08 11.39
N SER A 30 -3.23 10.58 10.55
CA SER A 30 -3.61 11.39 9.38
C SER A 30 -4.16 10.48 8.28
N LEU A 31 -5.38 9.99 8.50
CA LEU A 31 -6.15 9.27 7.51
C LEU A 31 -6.42 10.24 6.36
N SER A 32 -6.03 9.81 5.17
CA SER A 32 -6.08 10.62 3.97
C SER A 32 -6.32 9.72 2.78
N THR A 33 -6.81 10.29 1.68
CA THR A 33 -7.01 9.56 0.43
C THR A 33 -5.70 8.93 -0.06
N GLU A 34 -4.57 9.56 0.21
CA GLU A 34 -3.25 9.05 -0.14
C GLU A 34 -2.90 7.77 0.63
N CYS A 35 -3.39 7.60 1.87
CA CYS A 35 -3.28 6.34 2.61
C CYS A 35 -4.11 5.22 1.94
N ASP A 36 -5.28 5.56 1.40
CA ASP A 36 -6.09 4.62 0.62
C ASP A 36 -5.39 4.23 -0.69
N ILE A 37 -4.72 5.18 -1.37
CA ILE A 37 -3.92 4.90 -2.59
C ILE A 37 -2.78 3.92 -2.29
N TYR A 38 -2.08 4.09 -1.16
CA TYR A 38 -1.06 3.14 -0.73
C TYR A 38 -1.64 1.73 -0.53
N SER A 39 -2.77 1.67 0.18
CA SER A 39 -3.48 0.41 0.44
C SER A 39 -3.95 -0.22 -0.87
N PHE A 40 -4.42 0.58 -1.82
CA PHE A 40 -4.81 0.15 -3.15
C PHE A 40 -3.65 -0.52 -3.91
N GLY A 41 -2.45 0.07 -3.93
CA GLY A 41 -1.27 -0.55 -4.55
C GLY A 41 -0.96 -1.94 -3.95
N SER A 42 -1.10 -2.06 -2.63
CA SER A 42 -0.95 -3.34 -1.92
C SER A 42 -2.03 -4.37 -2.29
N ILE A 43 -3.27 -3.92 -2.52
CA ILE A 43 -4.37 -4.78 -3.00
C ILE A 43 -4.14 -5.20 -4.45
N VAL A 44 -3.68 -4.32 -5.34
CA VAL A 44 -3.36 -4.68 -6.73
C VAL A 44 -2.27 -5.75 -6.75
N LEU A 45 -1.20 -5.59 -5.97
CA LEU A 45 -0.18 -6.63 -5.80
C LEU A 45 -0.81 -7.97 -5.39
N GLN A 46 -1.68 -7.94 -4.38
CA GLN A 46 -2.31 -9.15 -3.87
C GLN A 46 -3.21 -9.83 -4.89
N VAL A 47 -3.98 -9.06 -5.66
CA VAL A 47 -4.85 -9.59 -6.72
C VAL A 47 -4.02 -10.26 -7.81
N LEU A 48 -2.95 -9.60 -8.27
CA LEU A 48 -2.12 -10.12 -9.37
C LEU A 48 -1.26 -11.33 -8.98
N THR A 49 -0.92 -11.47 -7.69
CA THR A 49 -0.07 -12.57 -7.19
C THR A 49 -0.85 -13.66 -6.45
N CYS A 50 -2.12 -13.40 -6.11
CA CYS A 50 -2.91 -14.20 -5.17
C CYS A 50 -2.22 -14.40 -3.80
N LYS A 51 -1.32 -13.50 -3.40
CA LYS A 51 -0.58 -13.53 -2.13
C LYS A 51 -0.74 -12.22 -1.39
N VAL A 52 -0.87 -12.28 -0.06
CA VAL A 52 -0.90 -11.07 0.75
C VAL A 52 0.42 -10.29 0.64
N PRO A 53 0.43 -8.95 0.77
CA PRO A 53 1.67 -8.21 0.83
C PRO A 53 2.58 -8.72 1.95
N TYR A 54 3.89 -8.71 1.69
CA TYR A 54 4.91 -9.28 2.58
C TYR A 54 4.67 -10.77 2.87
N CYS A 55 4.17 -11.57 1.92
CA CYS A 55 3.87 -12.99 2.11
C CYS A 55 5.09 -13.83 2.54
N ASN A 56 6.31 -13.36 2.24
CA ASN A 56 7.56 -13.95 2.69
C ASN A 56 7.88 -13.68 4.18
N VAL A 57 7.16 -12.76 4.84
CA VAL A 57 7.37 -12.38 6.23
C VAL A 57 6.28 -13.00 7.14
N LYS A 58 6.70 -13.92 8.02
CA LYS A 58 5.78 -14.71 8.86
C LYS A 58 5.12 -13.95 10.01
N LYS A 59 5.80 -12.95 10.60
CA LYS A 59 5.33 -12.28 11.81
C LYS A 59 4.95 -10.83 11.52
N ASP A 60 3.77 -10.40 11.94
CA ASP A 60 3.27 -9.06 11.64
C ASP A 60 4.07 -7.94 12.31
N ASN A 61 4.70 -8.19 13.46
CA ASN A 61 5.61 -7.21 14.07
C ASN A 61 6.87 -6.98 13.22
N VAL A 62 7.33 -7.98 12.46
CA VAL A 62 8.43 -7.83 11.51
C VAL A 62 7.95 -7.05 10.28
N VAL A 63 6.72 -7.29 9.82
CA VAL A 63 6.10 -6.49 8.75
C VAL A 63 6.00 -5.03 9.17
N LEU A 64 5.48 -4.75 10.37
CA LEU A 64 5.40 -3.40 10.92
C LEU A 64 6.76 -2.69 10.90
N GLY A 65 7.81 -3.39 11.36
CA GLY A 65 9.18 -2.86 11.30
C GLY A 65 9.69 -2.62 9.89
N GLN A 66 9.26 -3.40 8.88
CA GLN A 66 9.60 -3.14 7.48
C GLN A 66 8.84 -1.93 6.94
N VAL A 67 7.54 -1.83 7.21
CA VAL A 67 6.67 -0.72 6.80
C VAL A 67 7.20 0.62 7.34
N ILE A 68 7.48 0.71 8.65
CA ILE A 68 8.03 1.92 9.29
C ILE A 68 9.39 2.31 8.67
N ARG A 69 10.21 1.33 8.27
CA ARG A 69 11.50 1.57 7.59
C ARG A 69 11.35 1.88 6.10
N GLY A 70 10.13 2.02 5.59
CA GLY A 70 9.84 2.27 4.20
C GLY A 70 10.12 1.09 3.26
N LYS A 71 10.40 -0.11 3.78
CA LYS A 71 10.59 -1.30 2.95
C LYS A 71 9.26 -1.75 2.36
N LYS A 72 9.21 -1.88 1.04
CA LYS A 72 8.00 -2.25 0.29
C LYS A 72 7.90 -3.77 0.13
N PRO A 73 6.70 -4.33 -0.09
CA PRO A 73 6.55 -5.75 -0.32
C PRO A 73 7.16 -6.13 -1.68
N GLU A 74 7.77 -7.31 -1.74
CA GLU A 74 8.33 -7.86 -2.97
C GLU A 74 7.31 -8.77 -3.65
N ALA A 75 7.23 -8.74 -4.98
CA ALA A 75 6.50 -9.75 -5.73
C ALA A 75 7.26 -11.09 -5.70
N PRO A 76 6.58 -12.24 -5.56
CA PRO A 76 7.20 -13.55 -5.76
C PRO A 76 7.91 -13.63 -7.12
N LYS A 77 9.05 -14.33 -7.19
CA LYS A 77 9.87 -14.41 -8.41
C LYS A 77 9.13 -14.99 -9.61
N GLU A 78 8.15 -15.85 -9.37
CA GLU A 78 7.34 -16.47 -10.42
C GLU A 78 6.17 -15.57 -10.88
N SER A 79 6.01 -14.38 -10.31
CA SER A 79 4.87 -13.51 -10.61
C SER A 79 4.99 -12.90 -12.01
N GLN A 80 3.96 -13.11 -12.82
CA GLN A 80 3.85 -12.54 -14.16
C GLN A 80 3.09 -11.20 -14.09
N ILE A 81 3.68 -10.20 -13.44
CA ILE A 81 3.09 -8.85 -13.35
C ILE A 81 3.55 -8.05 -14.58
N ALA A 82 2.62 -7.50 -15.36
CA ALA A 82 3.01 -6.67 -16.49
C ALA A 82 3.72 -5.38 -16.01
N PRO A 83 4.70 -4.85 -16.76
CA PRO A 83 5.45 -3.66 -16.34
C PRO A 83 4.60 -2.45 -15.97
N SER A 84 3.51 -2.20 -16.71
CA SER A 84 2.56 -1.11 -16.43
C SER A 84 1.85 -1.25 -15.08
N HIS A 85 1.49 -2.48 -14.70
CA HIS A 85 0.88 -2.77 -13.41
C HIS A 85 1.88 -2.59 -12.27
N TRP A 86 3.12 -3.06 -12.46
CA TRP A 86 4.18 -2.89 -11.46
C TRP A 86 4.51 -1.42 -11.23
N ASP A 87 4.63 -0.64 -12.30
CA ASP A 87 4.84 0.82 -12.21
C ASP A 87 3.74 1.51 -11.39
N LEU A 88 2.47 1.18 -11.62
CA LEU A 88 1.37 1.72 -10.82
C LEU A 88 1.51 1.34 -9.34
N ILE A 89 1.80 0.06 -9.06
CA ILE A 89 1.98 -0.44 -7.69
C ILE A 89 3.09 0.34 -6.98
N GLU A 90 4.26 0.50 -7.61
CA GLU A 90 5.38 1.23 -7.04
C GLU A 90 5.05 2.71 -6.79
N ARG A 91 4.37 3.35 -7.74
CA ARG A 91 3.92 4.75 -7.58
C ARG A 91 2.94 4.92 -6.41
N CYS A 92 2.06 3.94 -6.18
CA CYS A 92 1.16 3.95 -5.00
C CYS A 92 1.93 3.94 -3.67
N TRP A 93 3.17 3.44 -3.65
CA TRP A 93 3.98 3.33 -2.43
C TRP A 93 5.00 4.46 -2.23
N LEU A 94 5.01 5.47 -3.11
CA LEU A 94 5.86 6.65 -2.96
C LEU A 94 5.46 7.50 -1.73
N ALA A 95 6.24 8.55 -1.49
CA ALA A 95 5.90 9.59 -0.52
C ALA A 95 4.49 10.13 -0.79
N ARG A 96 3.76 10.52 0.26
CA ARG A 96 2.34 10.89 0.21
C ARG A 96 2.00 11.83 -0.95
N THR A 97 2.79 12.89 -1.11
CA THR A 97 2.62 13.93 -2.15
C THR A 97 2.94 13.47 -3.57
N SER A 98 3.59 12.33 -3.72
CA SER A 98 4.04 11.77 -5.01
C SER A 98 3.22 10.55 -5.45
N ARG A 99 2.25 10.12 -4.63
CA ARG A 99 1.33 9.04 -5.00
C ARG A 99 0.38 9.51 -6.10
N PRO A 100 -0.09 8.61 -6.98
CA PRO A 100 -1.08 8.96 -7.98
C PRO A 100 -2.38 9.42 -7.30
N SER A 101 -3.04 10.40 -7.91
CA SER A 101 -4.38 10.78 -7.54
C SER A 101 -5.37 9.65 -7.81
N VAL A 102 -6.52 9.68 -7.12
CA VAL A 102 -7.64 8.76 -7.40
C VAL A 102 -8.03 8.81 -8.88
N ARG A 103 -8.00 9.99 -9.51
CA ARG A 103 -8.34 10.16 -10.92
C ARG A 103 -7.39 9.36 -11.83
N GLU A 104 -6.09 9.41 -11.55
CA GLU A 104 -5.08 8.66 -12.32
C GLU A 104 -5.25 7.15 -12.14
N VAL A 105 -5.51 6.70 -10.90
CA VAL A 105 -5.78 5.28 -10.62
C VAL A 105 -7.02 4.79 -11.36
N VAL A 106 -8.13 5.54 -11.30
CA VAL A 106 -9.37 5.20 -12.00
C VAL A 106 -9.17 5.17 -13.52
N ALA A 107 -8.44 6.14 -14.07
CA ALA A 107 -8.12 6.18 -15.49
C ALA A 107 -7.30 4.95 -15.93
N PHE A 108 -6.29 4.56 -15.15
CA PHE A 108 -5.50 3.36 -15.39
C PHE A 108 -6.38 2.10 -15.40
N VAL A 109 -7.18 1.89 -14.34
CA VAL A 109 -8.04 0.70 -14.22
C VAL A 109 -9.09 0.65 -15.34
N ALA A 110 -9.62 1.80 -15.78
CA ALA A 110 -10.53 1.86 -16.90
C ALA A 110 -9.86 1.46 -18.23
N CYS A 111 -8.60 1.88 -18.45
CA CYS A 111 -7.80 1.51 -19.62
C CYS A 111 -7.55 0.00 -19.68
N GLU A 112 -7.10 -0.61 -18.57
CA GLU A 112 -6.88 -2.06 -18.47
C GLU A 112 -8.18 -2.84 -18.70
N ARG A 113 -9.31 -2.38 -18.13
CA ARG A 113 -10.61 -3.02 -18.37
C ARG A 113 -11.00 -2.98 -19.84
N GLN A 114 -10.78 -1.86 -20.53
CA GLN A 114 -11.10 -1.73 -21.96
C GLN A 114 -10.26 -2.68 -22.82
N ALA A 115 -8.98 -2.86 -22.48
CA ALA A 115 -8.08 -3.77 -23.18
C ALA A 115 -8.49 -5.25 -23.07
N LEU A 116 -9.21 -5.64 -22.01
CA LEU A 116 -9.70 -7.01 -21.80
C LEU A 116 -11.02 -7.32 -22.51
N VAL A 117 -11.81 -6.29 -22.85
CA VAL A 117 -13.11 -6.45 -23.53
C VAL A 117 -13.05 -6.17 -25.03
N SER A 118 -11.88 -5.80 -25.54
CA SER A 118 -11.61 -5.56 -26.97
C SER A 118 -10.93 -6.78 -27.58
#